data_AF-A0A4R8QWK0-F1
#
_entry.id   AF-A0A4R8QWK0-F1
#
_cell.length_a   1.000
_cell.length_b   1.000
_cell.length_c   1.000
_cell.angle_alpha   90.00
_cell.angle_beta   90.00
_cell.angle_gamma   90.00
#
_symmetry.space_group_name_H-M   'P 1'
#
loop_
_entity.id
_entity.type
_entity.pdbx_description
1 polymer ?
#
loop_
_entity_poly.entity_id
_entity_poly.type
_entity_poly.pdbx_seq_one_letter_code
_entity_poly.pdbx_strand_id
1 'polypeptide(L)'
;MAFLDKIYDPSAGYLYYFYYPLAAGKHETRSSVWYATGLLQRDEGDDVEQAIKIIKNVIGDQKKIPEEQWFGDYTVYPEEPTVGTAAYPKKIFNSWDPNWRGFIGTCLIVIYEEFQDMLPSDVQELILESMYNNTIGDSYRVGGVDDDVLYPAYSNPALMRAVASGWTGLKLNESNMTAAGELYAQEILDLFDRNDTLSEFNSPTYAGVSIYALTLWAKYMPKSSVMGQNGERMIKAIWETIGSMYNANLGNMAGPWDRTYGFDMNQYVAILNVHIWSLVGKDKAPGLAETWSMAHADDFEYAPLIAVLAPFHDALVPEEVLAKMESFPGEHMYETAAFSPPHDAVPRNITSWLSANLTIGAESYDEDTVGGPRQDTLQWSPAVVQWARKDGSVGYIVLHGTEEAMDVEVGLGHLSLSYPRGNSSSIFTFLVSSNPIGSNRDIVGFHNVDGLDVVVDGTVDAVPAVGFCGLVGGTCSPIHGFEFWNVTYVMPSNVTSTPKIDLSIKSIF
;
A
#
# COMPACT_ATOMS: atom_id res chain seq x y z
N MET A 1 19.30 -0.99 8.09
CA MET A 1 20.45 -1.90 8.17
C MET A 1 20.49 -2.73 9.44
N ALA A 2 20.71 -2.17 10.64
CA ALA A 2 20.88 -2.96 11.88
C ALA A 2 19.78 -4.00 12.21
N PHE A 3 18.56 -3.81 11.74
CA PHE A 3 17.50 -4.83 11.83
C PHE A 3 17.70 -5.95 10.80
N LEU A 4 17.87 -5.60 9.52
CA LEU A 4 18.07 -6.55 8.41
C LEU A 4 19.30 -7.42 8.63
N ASP A 5 20.38 -6.86 9.20
CA ASP A 5 21.58 -7.62 9.55
C ASP A 5 21.28 -8.79 10.51
N LYS A 6 20.24 -8.67 11.36
CA LYS A 6 19.85 -9.73 12.33
C LYS A 6 19.12 -10.90 11.69
N ILE A 7 18.51 -10.67 10.53
CA ILE A 7 17.74 -11.67 9.80
C ILE A 7 18.44 -12.12 8.52
N TYR A 8 19.66 -11.65 8.27
CA TYR A 8 20.48 -12.08 7.14
C TYR A 8 21.21 -13.40 7.42
N ASP A 9 21.12 -14.35 6.49
CA ASP A 9 21.96 -15.55 6.46
C ASP A 9 23.15 -15.32 5.50
N PRO A 10 24.35 -14.99 6.01
CA PRO A 10 25.53 -14.79 5.15
C PRO A 10 25.99 -16.08 4.47
N SER A 11 25.62 -17.26 4.98
CA SER A 11 25.98 -18.55 4.35
C SER A 11 25.11 -18.82 3.13
N ALA A 12 23.80 -18.56 3.22
CA ALA A 12 22.87 -18.70 2.10
C ALA A 12 22.96 -17.52 1.12
N GLY A 13 23.18 -16.31 1.62
CA GLY A 13 23.10 -15.07 0.84
C GLY A 13 21.66 -14.61 0.63
N TYR A 14 20.84 -14.69 1.69
CA TYR A 14 19.43 -14.27 1.70
C TYR A 14 19.02 -13.82 3.10
N LEU A 15 17.97 -12.99 3.21
CA LEU A 15 17.24 -12.74 4.44
C LEU A 15 16.33 -13.93 4.78
N TYR A 16 16.07 -14.16 6.07
CA TYR A 16 15.01 -15.05 6.55
C TYR A 16 13.66 -14.34 6.56
N TYR A 17 12.58 -15.08 6.28
CA TYR A 17 11.23 -14.62 6.57
C TYR A 17 11.07 -14.38 8.08
N PHE A 18 10.72 -13.14 8.46
CA PHE A 18 10.49 -12.80 9.87
C PHE A 18 9.03 -12.46 10.20
N TYR A 19 8.21 -12.10 9.20
CA TYR A 19 6.82 -11.69 9.40
C TYR A 19 5.80 -12.53 8.62
N TYR A 20 5.65 -12.31 7.30
CA TYR A 20 4.65 -13.00 6.49
C TYR A 20 5.20 -13.48 5.13
N PRO A 21 5.06 -14.78 4.80
CA PRO A 21 4.63 -15.86 5.68
C PRO A 21 5.69 -16.19 6.74
N LEU A 22 5.30 -16.31 8.01
CA LEU A 22 6.21 -16.84 9.03
C LEU A 22 6.47 -18.33 8.75
N ALA A 23 7.69 -18.67 8.31
CA ALA A 23 8.08 -20.03 8.01
C ALA A 23 9.48 -20.33 8.56
N ALA A 24 9.59 -21.40 9.35
CA ALA A 24 10.83 -21.74 10.06
C ALA A 24 11.98 -22.04 9.07
N GLY A 25 13.04 -21.24 9.15
CA GLY A 25 14.27 -21.42 8.37
C GLY A 25 14.10 -21.21 6.86
N LYS A 26 13.02 -20.52 6.43
CA LYS A 26 12.81 -20.17 5.03
C LYS A 26 13.36 -18.78 4.74
N HIS A 27 13.97 -18.66 3.58
CA HIS A 27 14.52 -17.40 3.12
C HIS A 27 13.51 -16.65 2.26
N GLU A 28 13.74 -15.36 2.11
CA GLU A 28 12.91 -14.45 1.32
C GLU A 28 13.77 -13.90 0.18
N THR A 29 13.23 -13.85 -1.04
CA THR A 29 14.02 -13.46 -2.23
C THR A 29 13.97 -11.96 -2.52
N ARG A 30 12.81 -11.30 -2.42
CA ARG A 30 12.60 -9.91 -2.90
C ARG A 30 13.29 -8.89 -1.99
N SER A 31 12.99 -8.92 -0.69
CA SER A 31 13.62 -8.11 0.34
C SER A 31 15.11 -8.39 0.50
N SER A 32 15.59 -9.59 0.15
CA SER A 32 17.04 -9.84 0.03
C SER A 32 17.72 -8.89 -0.95
N VAL A 33 17.12 -8.63 -2.11
CA VAL A 33 17.69 -7.68 -3.09
C VAL A 33 17.63 -6.25 -2.54
N TRP A 34 16.57 -5.87 -1.84
CA TRP A 34 16.47 -4.55 -1.18
C TRP A 34 17.56 -4.37 -0.12
N TYR A 35 17.87 -5.43 0.63
CA TYR A 35 18.98 -5.45 1.58
C TYR A 35 20.33 -5.32 0.88
N ALA A 36 20.53 -5.92 -0.29
CA ALA A 36 21.75 -5.73 -1.09
C ALA A 36 22.00 -4.26 -1.45
N THR A 37 20.95 -3.49 -1.76
CA THR A 37 21.06 -2.03 -1.93
C THR A 37 21.58 -1.34 -0.68
N GLY A 38 21.07 -1.74 0.49
CA GLY A 38 21.51 -1.20 1.78
C GLY A 38 22.96 -1.55 2.13
N LEU A 39 23.40 -2.76 1.78
CA LEU A 39 24.80 -3.19 1.92
C LEU A 39 25.72 -2.33 1.05
N LEU A 40 25.38 -2.14 -0.24
CA LEU A 40 26.16 -1.29 -1.14
C LEU A 40 26.23 0.17 -0.67
N GLN A 41 25.13 0.70 -0.12
CA GLN A 41 25.11 2.05 0.43
C GLN A 41 25.96 2.18 1.71
N ARG A 42 26.02 1.14 2.54
CA ARG A 42 26.81 1.14 3.78
C ARG A 42 28.31 0.98 3.49
N ASP A 43 28.68 0.07 2.58
CA ASP A 43 30.06 -0.19 2.15
C ASP A 43 31.04 -0.43 3.32
N GLU A 44 30.66 -1.28 4.27
CA GLU A 44 31.52 -1.65 5.40
C GLU A 44 31.89 -3.13 5.38
N GLY A 45 33.16 -3.46 5.63
CA GLY A 45 33.59 -4.85 5.78
C GLY A 45 33.41 -5.68 4.51
N ASP A 46 32.58 -6.73 4.58
CA ASP A 46 32.25 -7.63 3.46
C ASP A 46 30.91 -7.29 2.77
N ASP A 47 30.31 -6.13 3.08
CA ASP A 47 28.99 -5.72 2.55
C ASP A 47 28.89 -5.85 1.02
N VAL A 48 29.89 -5.37 0.28
CA VAL A 48 29.90 -5.44 -1.19
C VAL A 48 29.96 -6.88 -1.69
N GLU A 49 30.75 -7.73 -1.03
CA GLU A 49 30.82 -9.16 -1.35
C GLU A 49 29.46 -9.85 -1.11
N GLN A 50 28.81 -9.55 0.01
CA GLN A 50 27.50 -10.09 0.36
C GLN A 50 26.40 -9.57 -0.59
N ALA A 51 26.44 -8.29 -0.97
CA ALA A 51 25.51 -7.73 -1.96
C ALA A 51 25.65 -8.42 -3.31
N ILE A 52 26.88 -8.59 -3.80
CA ILE A 52 27.16 -9.32 -5.05
C ILE A 52 26.65 -10.76 -4.98
N LYS A 53 26.86 -11.43 -3.84
CA LYS A 53 26.36 -12.79 -3.61
C LYS A 53 24.83 -12.85 -3.71
N ILE A 54 24.12 -11.95 -3.06
CA ILE A 54 22.65 -11.86 -3.14
C ILE A 54 22.20 -11.64 -4.59
N ILE A 55 22.79 -10.65 -5.28
CA ILE A 55 22.43 -10.33 -6.67
C ILE A 55 22.61 -11.56 -7.58
N LYS A 56 23.76 -12.25 -7.47
CA LYS A 56 24.05 -13.46 -8.26
C LYS A 56 23.07 -14.59 -7.94
N ASN A 57 22.74 -14.78 -6.67
CA ASN A 57 21.80 -15.80 -6.22
C ASN A 57 20.40 -15.56 -6.79
N VAL A 58 19.86 -14.35 -6.62
CA VAL A 58 18.49 -14.01 -7.03
C VAL A 58 18.35 -14.02 -8.55
N ILE A 59 19.27 -13.40 -9.28
CA ILE A 59 19.22 -13.42 -10.76
C ILE A 59 19.50 -14.82 -11.31
N GLY A 60 20.34 -15.61 -10.64
CA GLY A 60 20.67 -16.97 -11.03
C GLY A 60 19.46 -17.91 -11.11
N ASP A 61 18.42 -17.65 -10.32
CA ASP A 61 17.16 -18.41 -10.30
C ASP A 61 16.01 -17.72 -11.05
N GLN A 62 16.31 -16.63 -11.77
CA GLN A 62 15.33 -15.98 -12.66
C GLN A 62 14.83 -17.00 -13.70
N LYS A 63 13.52 -16.97 -13.96
CA LYS A 63 12.84 -17.92 -14.82
C LYS A 63 13.05 -17.57 -16.30
N LYS A 64 13.46 -18.55 -17.10
CA LYS A 64 13.94 -18.34 -18.49
C LYS A 64 13.26 -19.22 -19.55
N ILE A 65 12.13 -19.87 -19.23
CA ILE A 65 11.36 -20.66 -20.19
C ILE A 65 10.28 -19.76 -20.84
N PRO A 66 10.41 -19.37 -22.12
CA PRO A 66 9.53 -18.36 -22.73
C PRO A 66 8.04 -18.77 -22.83
N GLU A 67 7.75 -20.06 -22.81
CA GLU A 67 6.38 -20.57 -22.86
C GLU A 67 5.65 -20.47 -21.52
N GLU A 68 6.37 -20.18 -20.43
CA GLU A 68 5.81 -20.08 -19.09
C GLU A 68 5.40 -18.64 -18.76
N GLN A 69 4.23 -18.48 -18.14
CA GLN A 69 3.69 -17.17 -17.76
C GLN A 69 4.59 -16.39 -16.78
N TRP A 70 5.45 -17.10 -16.04
CA TRP A 70 6.44 -16.56 -15.13
C TRP A 70 7.83 -16.35 -15.77
N PHE A 71 7.96 -16.35 -17.11
CA PHE A 71 9.22 -15.94 -17.77
C PHE A 71 9.69 -14.57 -17.27
N GLY A 72 10.99 -14.39 -17.06
CA GLY A 72 11.59 -13.15 -16.56
C GLY A 72 11.27 -12.83 -15.09
N ASP A 73 10.43 -13.64 -14.44
CA ASP A 73 10.10 -13.52 -13.02
C ASP A 73 11.17 -14.18 -12.14
N TYR A 74 11.08 -13.97 -10.83
CA TYR A 74 11.99 -14.51 -9.84
C TYR A 74 11.26 -15.51 -8.94
N THR A 75 11.99 -16.43 -8.31
CA THR A 75 11.41 -17.36 -7.32
C THR A 75 10.92 -16.60 -6.09
N VAL A 76 9.71 -16.94 -5.60
CA VAL A 76 9.11 -16.27 -4.43
C VAL A 76 9.95 -16.54 -3.17
N TYR A 77 10.57 -17.70 -3.08
CA TYR A 77 11.61 -17.99 -2.10
C TYR A 77 12.56 -19.08 -2.63
N PRO A 78 13.84 -19.08 -2.22
CA PRO A 78 14.84 -19.93 -2.86
C PRO A 78 14.65 -21.44 -2.56
N GLU A 79 13.89 -21.81 -1.52
CA GLU A 79 13.56 -23.22 -1.24
C GLU A 79 12.28 -23.71 -1.91
N GLU A 80 11.65 -22.95 -2.80
CA GLU A 80 10.38 -23.34 -3.40
C GLU A 80 10.53 -24.47 -4.43
N PRO A 81 9.52 -25.35 -4.59
CA PRO A 81 9.53 -26.34 -5.66
C PRO A 81 9.37 -25.69 -7.04
N THR A 82 9.68 -26.44 -8.09
CA THR A 82 9.43 -25.98 -9.47
C THR A 82 7.93 -25.74 -9.72
N VAL A 83 7.60 -24.50 -10.12
CA VAL A 83 6.25 -24.06 -10.48
C VAL A 83 5.71 -24.88 -11.66
N GLY A 84 4.41 -25.19 -11.61
CA GLY A 84 3.71 -25.91 -12.69
C GLY A 84 3.79 -27.44 -12.56
N THR A 85 4.45 -27.97 -11.54
CA THR A 85 4.43 -29.40 -11.24
C THR A 85 3.14 -29.81 -10.54
N ALA A 86 2.82 -31.12 -10.52
CA ALA A 86 1.64 -31.61 -9.82
C ALA A 86 1.67 -31.34 -8.30
N ALA A 87 2.87 -31.28 -7.70
CA ALA A 87 3.07 -30.98 -6.28
C ALA A 87 3.10 -29.47 -5.98
N TYR A 88 3.37 -28.64 -6.99
CA TYR A 88 3.42 -27.19 -6.88
C TYR A 88 2.76 -26.54 -8.10
N PRO A 89 1.42 -26.64 -8.21
CA PRO A 89 0.70 -26.19 -9.39
C PRO A 89 0.81 -24.67 -9.57
N LYS A 90 0.70 -24.22 -10.82
CA LYS A 90 0.69 -22.79 -11.14
C LYS A 90 -0.53 -22.10 -10.50
N LYS A 91 -0.29 -21.03 -9.76
CA LYS A 91 -1.30 -20.17 -9.15
C LYS A 91 -0.70 -18.78 -9.00
N ILE A 92 -1.20 -17.84 -9.80
CA ILE A 92 -0.77 -16.44 -9.79
C ILE A 92 -1.02 -15.81 -8.41
N PHE A 93 -0.13 -14.94 -7.97
CA PHE A 93 -0.09 -14.35 -6.62
C PHE A 93 0.03 -15.41 -5.49
N ASN A 94 0.63 -16.57 -5.80
CA ASN A 94 0.84 -17.62 -4.81
C ASN A 94 2.09 -18.47 -5.08
N SER A 95 2.04 -19.40 -6.05
CA SER A 95 3.22 -20.21 -6.41
C SER A 95 4.18 -19.48 -7.32
N TRP A 96 3.74 -18.33 -7.84
CA TRP A 96 4.54 -17.29 -8.48
C TRP A 96 3.76 -15.97 -8.33
N ASP A 97 4.43 -14.83 -8.42
CA ASP A 97 3.80 -13.51 -8.33
C ASP A 97 4.42 -12.55 -9.35
N PRO A 98 3.68 -12.19 -10.42
CA PRO A 98 4.23 -11.37 -11.50
C PRO A 98 4.62 -9.95 -11.07
N ASN A 99 4.19 -9.47 -9.90
CA ASN A 99 4.62 -8.17 -9.39
C ASN A 99 6.09 -8.17 -8.97
N TRP A 100 6.68 -9.35 -8.74
CA TRP A 100 8.07 -9.50 -8.37
C TRP A 100 9.03 -8.98 -9.45
N ARG A 101 8.64 -9.06 -10.72
CA ARG A 101 9.34 -8.36 -11.81
C ARG A 101 9.51 -6.88 -11.52
N GLY A 102 8.45 -6.20 -11.11
CA GLY A 102 8.50 -4.78 -10.73
C GLY A 102 9.33 -4.55 -9.47
N PHE A 103 9.04 -5.27 -8.38
CA PHE A 103 9.69 -5.05 -7.07
C PHE A 103 11.19 -5.35 -7.07
N ILE A 104 11.62 -6.40 -7.75
CA ILE A 104 13.06 -6.75 -7.86
C ILE A 104 13.70 -5.96 -9.00
N GLY A 105 13.05 -5.85 -10.15
CA GLY A 105 13.61 -5.16 -11.31
C GLY A 105 13.90 -3.69 -11.04
N THR A 106 12.99 -2.97 -10.40
CA THR A 106 13.24 -1.57 -10.03
C THR A 106 14.33 -1.42 -8.97
N CYS A 107 14.47 -2.39 -8.06
CA CYS A 107 15.59 -2.43 -7.13
C CYS A 107 16.93 -2.65 -7.86
N LEU A 108 16.96 -3.52 -8.87
CA LEU A 108 18.15 -3.74 -9.71
C LEU A 108 18.51 -2.48 -10.51
N ILE A 109 17.53 -1.69 -10.94
CA ILE A 109 17.76 -0.35 -11.54
C ILE A 109 18.46 0.56 -10.54
N VAL A 110 17.98 0.65 -9.30
CA VAL A 110 18.62 1.47 -8.25
C VAL A 110 20.06 1.00 -8.00
N ILE A 111 20.28 -0.31 -7.88
CA ILE A 111 21.62 -0.89 -7.71
C ILE A 111 22.55 -0.49 -8.86
N TYR A 112 22.07 -0.60 -10.10
CA TYR A 112 22.86 -0.25 -11.27
C TYR A 112 23.17 1.24 -11.34
N GLU A 113 22.17 2.11 -11.19
CA GLU A 113 22.37 3.56 -11.32
C GLU A 113 23.22 4.15 -10.19
N GLU A 114 23.05 3.68 -8.95
CA GLU A 114 23.73 4.27 -7.79
C GLU A 114 25.05 3.58 -7.43
N PHE A 115 25.23 2.30 -7.76
CA PHE A 115 26.33 1.48 -7.23
C PHE A 115 27.07 0.63 -8.27
N GLN A 116 26.81 0.74 -9.58
CA GLN A 116 27.48 -0.10 -10.60
C GLN A 116 29.01 -0.09 -10.52
N ASP A 117 29.63 1.04 -10.16
CA ASP A 117 31.09 1.18 -10.07
C ASP A 117 31.72 0.30 -8.98
N MET A 118 30.91 -0.16 -8.02
CA MET A 118 31.31 -1.11 -6.98
C MET A 118 31.17 -2.57 -7.44
N LEU A 119 30.46 -2.82 -8.54
CA LEU A 119 30.13 -4.14 -9.04
C LEU A 119 31.14 -4.60 -10.09
N PRO A 120 31.61 -5.86 -10.05
CA PRO A 120 32.34 -6.48 -11.15
C PRO A 120 31.56 -6.42 -12.47
N SER A 121 32.25 -6.29 -13.60
CA SER A 121 31.61 -6.17 -14.92
C SER A 121 30.66 -7.33 -15.24
N ASP A 122 30.98 -8.56 -14.81
CA ASP A 122 30.09 -9.72 -14.99
C ASP A 122 28.77 -9.58 -14.24
N VAL A 123 28.75 -8.89 -13.10
CA VAL A 123 27.54 -8.62 -12.31
C VAL A 123 26.71 -7.52 -12.96
N GLN A 124 27.36 -6.49 -13.50
CA GLN A 124 26.68 -5.43 -14.25
C GLN A 124 25.97 -6.00 -15.48
N GLU A 125 26.65 -6.85 -16.25
CA GLU A 125 26.07 -7.56 -17.40
C GLU A 125 24.93 -8.49 -16.99
N LEU A 126 25.07 -9.20 -15.87
CA LEU A 126 24.04 -10.07 -15.31
C LEU A 126 22.76 -9.29 -14.95
N ILE A 127 22.89 -8.10 -14.35
CA ILE A 127 21.75 -7.22 -14.05
C ILE A 127 21.04 -6.82 -15.35
N LEU A 128 21.80 -6.40 -16.37
CA LEU A 128 21.24 -5.98 -17.66
C LEU A 128 20.51 -7.12 -18.38
N GLU A 129 21.07 -8.33 -18.39
CA GLU A 129 20.39 -9.53 -18.92
C GLU A 129 19.10 -9.81 -18.14
N SER A 130 19.15 -9.70 -16.80
CA SER A 130 17.98 -9.93 -15.95
C SER A 130 16.86 -8.94 -16.27
N MET A 131 17.20 -7.66 -16.43
CA MET A 131 16.25 -6.61 -16.77
C MET A 131 15.65 -6.79 -18.16
N TYR A 132 16.43 -7.28 -19.13
CA TYR A 132 15.91 -7.65 -20.44
C TYR A 132 14.83 -8.75 -20.33
N ASN A 133 15.13 -9.86 -19.63
CA ASN A 133 14.17 -10.95 -19.44
C ASN A 133 12.93 -10.51 -18.66
N ASN A 134 13.14 -9.70 -17.62
CA ASN A 134 12.09 -9.09 -16.81
C ASN A 134 11.12 -8.27 -17.67
N THR A 135 11.66 -7.39 -18.53
CA THR A 135 10.86 -6.55 -19.44
C THR A 135 10.05 -7.38 -20.44
N ILE A 136 10.64 -8.45 -20.99
CA ILE A 136 9.90 -9.39 -21.84
C ILE A 136 8.80 -10.11 -21.05
N GLY A 137 9.10 -10.58 -19.84
CA GLY A 137 8.12 -11.22 -18.97
C GLY A 137 6.94 -10.30 -18.62
N ASP A 138 7.20 -9.02 -18.38
CA ASP A 138 6.17 -8.01 -18.15
C ASP A 138 5.25 -7.81 -19.37
N SER A 139 5.70 -8.14 -20.58
CA SER A 139 4.84 -8.13 -21.77
C SER A 139 3.78 -9.25 -21.74
N TYR A 140 3.91 -10.23 -20.85
CA TYR A 140 2.90 -11.30 -20.69
C TYR A 140 1.76 -10.87 -19.76
N ARG A 141 1.96 -9.78 -19.00
CA ARG A 141 0.97 -9.24 -18.08
C ARG A 141 -0.07 -8.40 -18.82
N VAL A 142 -1.27 -8.95 -18.96
CA VAL A 142 -2.40 -8.29 -19.60
C VAL A 142 -3.62 -8.40 -18.67
N GLY A 143 -4.06 -7.27 -18.10
CA GLY A 143 -5.20 -7.25 -17.19
C GLY A 143 -6.45 -7.89 -17.80
N GLY A 144 -7.04 -8.87 -17.10
CA GLY A 144 -8.23 -9.62 -17.52
C GLY A 144 -7.93 -10.84 -18.39
N VAL A 145 -6.64 -11.16 -18.61
CA VAL A 145 -6.19 -12.34 -19.35
C VAL A 145 -5.31 -13.20 -18.43
N ASP A 146 -5.47 -14.53 -18.50
CA ASP A 146 -4.69 -15.50 -17.72
C ASP A 146 -4.66 -15.21 -16.20
N ASP A 147 -5.78 -14.70 -15.67
CA ASP A 147 -5.97 -14.30 -14.27
C ASP A 147 -5.07 -13.13 -13.78
N ASP A 148 -4.37 -12.43 -14.69
CA ASP A 148 -3.62 -11.21 -14.36
C ASP A 148 -4.57 -10.00 -14.25
N VAL A 149 -4.19 -9.06 -13.40
CA VAL A 149 -4.92 -7.84 -13.06
C VAL A 149 -4.09 -6.58 -13.31
N LEU A 150 -3.00 -6.67 -14.09
CA LEU A 150 -2.18 -5.52 -14.44
C LEU A 150 -2.84 -4.60 -15.49
N TYR A 151 -3.65 -3.70 -14.99
CA TYR A 151 -4.16 -2.53 -15.70
C TYR A 151 -3.29 -1.30 -15.42
N PRO A 152 -3.31 -0.27 -16.29
CA PRO A 152 -2.70 1.03 -15.98
C PRO A 152 -3.22 1.64 -14.65
N ALA A 153 -4.47 1.32 -14.30
CA ALA A 153 -5.09 1.71 -13.03
C ALA A 153 -4.50 1.00 -11.79
N TYR A 154 -3.72 -0.06 -11.96
CA TYR A 154 -3.11 -0.78 -10.82
C TYR A 154 -2.01 0.05 -10.12
N SER A 155 -1.77 1.30 -10.52
CA SER A 155 -0.93 2.26 -9.79
C SER A 155 0.50 1.74 -9.57
N ASN A 156 0.82 1.16 -8.40
CA ASN A 156 2.20 0.80 -8.05
C ASN A 156 2.86 -0.22 -9.00
N PRO A 157 2.27 -1.38 -9.38
CA PRO A 157 2.93 -2.29 -10.31
C PRO A 157 2.94 -1.74 -11.73
N ALA A 158 1.96 -0.91 -12.09
CA ALA A 158 1.89 -0.26 -13.39
C ALA A 158 3.03 0.77 -13.57
N LEU A 159 3.25 1.61 -12.55
CA LEU A 159 4.35 2.59 -12.51
C LEU A 159 5.72 1.90 -12.56
N MET A 160 5.88 0.79 -11.82
CA MET A 160 7.11 -0.02 -11.85
C MET A 160 7.34 -0.66 -13.22
N ARG A 161 6.31 -1.22 -13.86
CA ARG A 161 6.41 -1.80 -15.22
C ARG A 161 6.87 -0.77 -16.24
N ALA A 162 6.30 0.43 -16.21
CA ALA A 162 6.62 1.49 -17.16
C ALA A 162 8.10 1.87 -17.08
N VAL A 163 8.63 2.12 -15.87
CA VAL A 163 10.06 2.47 -15.71
C VAL A 163 10.97 1.29 -15.96
N ALA A 164 10.61 0.07 -15.53
CA ALA A 164 11.40 -1.12 -15.83
C ALA A 164 11.57 -1.30 -17.34
N SER A 165 10.48 -1.20 -18.11
CA SER A 165 10.51 -1.34 -19.57
C SER A 165 11.26 -0.20 -20.26
N GLY A 166 10.95 1.04 -19.91
CA GLY A 166 11.53 2.21 -20.55
C GLY A 166 13.01 2.38 -20.24
N TRP A 167 13.41 2.20 -18.98
CA TRP A 167 14.81 2.26 -18.56
C TRP A 167 15.62 1.16 -19.24
N THR A 168 15.13 -0.08 -19.25
CA THR A 168 15.82 -1.22 -19.89
C THR A 168 15.99 -0.98 -21.38
N GLY A 169 14.92 -0.51 -22.05
CA GLY A 169 14.95 -0.18 -23.47
C GLY A 169 16.02 0.86 -23.81
N LEU A 170 16.09 1.95 -23.04
CA LEU A 170 17.12 2.98 -23.25
C LEU A 170 18.53 2.45 -22.96
N LYS A 171 18.70 1.70 -21.87
CA LYS A 171 20.01 1.19 -21.44
C LYS A 171 20.61 0.22 -22.46
N LEU A 172 19.75 -0.60 -23.09
CA LEU A 172 20.16 -1.61 -24.07
C LEU A 172 20.01 -1.16 -25.53
N ASN A 173 19.54 0.06 -25.77
CA ASN A 173 19.16 0.57 -27.10
C ASN A 173 18.08 -0.28 -27.80
N GLU A 174 17.15 -0.86 -27.03
CA GLU A 174 16.02 -1.65 -27.50
C GLU A 174 14.79 -0.76 -27.70
N SER A 175 14.57 -0.36 -28.96
CA SER A 175 13.51 0.59 -29.33
C SER A 175 12.09 0.13 -28.98
N ASN A 176 11.81 -1.18 -29.10
CA ASN A 176 10.49 -1.73 -28.76
C ASN A 176 10.20 -1.67 -27.25
N MET A 177 11.19 -2.00 -26.42
CA MET A 177 11.06 -1.91 -24.96
C MET A 177 10.90 -0.46 -24.51
N THR A 178 11.68 0.44 -25.12
CA THR A 178 11.56 1.89 -24.88
C THR A 178 10.13 2.35 -25.20
N ALA A 179 9.64 2.05 -26.40
CA ALA A 179 8.28 2.43 -26.81
C ALA A 179 7.20 1.81 -25.91
N ALA A 180 7.36 0.56 -25.48
CA ALA A 180 6.41 -0.09 -24.58
C ALA A 180 6.32 0.63 -23.22
N GLY A 181 7.47 1.00 -22.63
CA GLY A 181 7.50 1.77 -21.38
C GLY A 181 6.86 3.15 -21.51
N GLU A 182 7.17 3.88 -22.58
CA GLU A 182 6.60 5.21 -22.85
C GLU A 182 5.08 5.17 -23.08
N LEU A 183 4.59 4.19 -23.85
CA LEU A 183 3.16 4.01 -24.09
C LEU A 183 2.40 3.68 -22.80
N TYR A 184 2.92 2.76 -22.01
CA TYR A 184 2.28 2.36 -20.74
C TYR A 184 2.29 3.51 -19.73
N ALA A 185 3.36 4.30 -19.67
CA ALA A 185 3.42 5.52 -18.87
C ALA A 185 2.35 6.55 -19.30
N GLN A 186 2.10 6.69 -20.60
CA GLN A 186 1.05 7.58 -21.10
C GLN A 186 -0.35 7.13 -20.66
N GLU A 187 -0.65 5.83 -20.68
CA GLU A 187 -1.94 5.30 -20.21
C GLU A 187 -2.16 5.57 -18.71
N ILE A 188 -1.09 5.52 -17.90
CA ILE A 188 -1.14 5.88 -16.48
C ILE A 188 -1.38 7.39 -16.31
N LEU A 189 -0.69 8.22 -17.10
CA LEU A 189 -0.88 9.68 -17.07
C LEU A 189 -2.29 10.08 -17.46
N ASP A 190 -2.87 9.44 -18.48
CA ASP A 190 -4.24 9.70 -18.92
C ASP A 190 -5.28 9.44 -17.80
N LEU A 191 -5.00 8.48 -16.91
CA LEU A 191 -5.82 8.24 -15.71
C LEU A 191 -5.53 9.27 -14.61
N PHE A 192 -4.24 9.54 -14.35
CA PHE A 192 -3.80 10.46 -13.30
C PHE A 192 -4.34 11.88 -13.54
N ASP A 193 -4.23 12.38 -14.77
CA ASP A 193 -4.58 13.76 -15.15
C ASP A 193 -6.08 14.08 -15.05
N ARG A 194 -6.92 13.07 -14.76
CA ARG A 194 -8.35 13.28 -14.49
C ARG A 194 -8.57 14.07 -13.20
N ASN A 195 -7.76 13.79 -12.18
CA ASN A 195 -7.96 14.29 -10.81
C ASN A 195 -6.65 14.56 -10.06
N ASP A 196 -5.49 14.49 -10.74
CA ASP A 196 -4.16 14.57 -10.15
C ASP A 196 -3.95 13.57 -9.00
N THR A 197 -4.53 12.37 -9.13
CA THR A 197 -4.41 11.29 -8.15
C THR A 197 -4.28 9.93 -8.85
N LEU A 198 -3.71 8.96 -8.12
CA LEU A 198 -3.68 7.57 -8.54
C LEU A 198 -5.06 6.93 -8.42
N SER A 199 -5.29 5.92 -9.27
CA SER A 199 -6.49 5.08 -9.25
C SER A 199 -6.62 4.28 -7.96
N GLU A 200 -5.51 3.79 -7.38
CA GLU A 200 -5.49 3.25 -6.02
C GLU A 200 -5.31 4.39 -5.03
N PHE A 201 -6.43 4.89 -4.52
CA PHE A 201 -6.46 6.08 -3.70
C PHE A 201 -6.02 5.79 -2.26
N ASN A 202 -5.09 6.63 -1.80
CA ASN A 202 -4.74 6.82 -0.39
C ASN A 202 -4.35 5.53 0.39
N SER A 203 -3.89 4.49 -0.29
CA SER A 203 -3.32 3.30 0.36
C SER A 203 -1.98 3.65 1.02
N PRO A 204 -1.81 3.64 2.36
CA PRO A 204 -0.56 4.11 2.95
C PRO A 204 0.66 3.24 2.57
N THR A 205 0.50 1.92 2.44
CA THR A 205 1.59 1.06 1.96
C THR A 205 1.89 1.35 0.48
N TYR A 206 0.89 1.30 -0.38
CA TYR A 206 1.14 1.35 -1.83
C TYR A 206 1.31 2.74 -2.42
N ALA A 207 0.82 3.79 -1.77
CA ALA A 207 1.24 5.16 -2.07
C ALA A 207 2.76 5.29 -1.91
N GLY A 208 3.34 4.68 -0.88
CA GLY A 208 4.79 4.63 -0.69
C GLY A 208 5.55 3.93 -1.82
N VAL A 209 5.01 2.82 -2.35
CA VAL A 209 5.59 2.11 -3.52
C VAL A 209 5.45 2.94 -4.79
N SER A 210 4.28 3.54 -5.03
CA SER A 210 4.05 4.42 -6.18
C SER A 210 4.99 5.62 -6.18
N ILE A 211 5.19 6.26 -5.02
CA ILE A 211 6.15 7.35 -4.83
C ILE A 211 7.57 6.88 -5.14
N TYR A 212 7.97 5.70 -4.66
CA TYR A 212 9.27 5.11 -5.01
C TYR A 212 9.43 4.94 -6.53
N ALA A 213 8.44 4.33 -7.21
CA ALA A 213 8.50 4.11 -8.65
C ALA A 213 8.58 5.44 -9.43
N LEU A 214 7.78 6.44 -9.05
CA LEU A 214 7.83 7.78 -9.64
C LEU A 214 9.15 8.50 -9.36
N THR A 215 9.82 8.21 -8.25
CA THR A 215 11.16 8.74 -7.98
C THR A 215 12.15 8.23 -9.00
N LEU A 216 12.03 6.96 -9.42
CA LEU A 216 12.83 6.41 -10.52
C LEU A 216 12.49 7.08 -11.86
N TRP A 217 11.21 7.37 -12.11
CA TRP A 217 10.80 8.15 -13.29
C TRP A 217 11.50 9.51 -13.31
N ALA A 218 11.45 10.23 -12.19
CA ALA A 218 12.02 11.58 -12.08
C ALA A 218 13.55 11.59 -12.15
N LYS A 219 14.21 10.61 -11.49
CA LYS A 219 15.67 10.59 -11.31
C LYS A 219 16.40 9.95 -12.50
N TYR A 220 15.89 8.85 -13.04
CA TYR A 220 16.63 8.00 -13.98
C TYR A 220 16.13 8.03 -15.42
N MET A 221 14.92 8.54 -15.67
CA MET A 221 14.44 8.72 -17.04
C MET A 221 14.86 10.08 -17.60
N PRO A 222 15.32 10.16 -18.87
CA PRO A 222 15.73 11.43 -19.47
C PRO A 222 14.52 12.36 -19.64
N LYS A 223 14.74 13.68 -19.64
CA LYS A 223 13.67 14.67 -19.85
C LYS A 223 12.99 14.59 -21.24
N SER A 224 13.51 13.79 -22.17
CA SER A 224 12.84 13.46 -23.44
C SER A 224 11.79 12.35 -23.30
N SER A 225 11.82 11.56 -22.22
CA SER A 225 10.82 10.54 -21.88
C SER A 225 9.59 11.18 -21.25
N VAL A 226 8.39 10.64 -21.51
CA VAL A 226 7.14 11.06 -20.87
C VAL A 226 7.20 10.86 -19.35
N MET A 227 7.92 9.83 -18.89
CA MET A 227 8.15 9.56 -17.46
C MET A 227 9.05 10.64 -16.86
N GLY A 228 10.18 10.96 -17.50
CA GLY A 228 11.11 11.99 -17.03
C GLY A 228 10.52 13.40 -17.02
N GLN A 229 9.52 13.66 -17.88
CA GLN A 229 8.76 14.92 -17.91
C GLN A 229 7.74 15.04 -16.79
N ASN A 230 7.18 13.92 -16.32
CA ASN A 230 6.03 13.93 -15.41
C ASN A 230 6.29 13.39 -14.01
N GLY A 231 7.36 12.63 -13.77
CA GLY A 231 7.64 12.00 -12.47
C GLY A 231 7.61 13.00 -11.30
N GLU A 232 8.31 14.13 -11.43
CA GLU A 232 8.33 15.19 -10.42
C GLU A 232 6.93 15.81 -10.20
N ARG A 233 6.16 16.02 -11.27
CA ARG A 233 4.80 16.57 -11.20
C ARG A 233 3.86 15.64 -10.42
N MET A 234 3.88 14.35 -10.75
CA MET A 234 3.03 13.36 -10.10
C MET A 234 3.40 13.19 -8.62
N ILE A 235 4.71 13.13 -8.29
CA ILE A 235 5.19 13.10 -6.90
C ILE A 235 4.63 14.28 -6.11
N LYS A 236 4.74 15.49 -6.68
CA LYS A 236 4.25 16.71 -6.02
C LYS A 236 2.74 16.64 -5.73
N ALA A 237 1.93 16.29 -6.73
CA ALA A 237 0.48 16.21 -6.58
C ALA A 237 0.04 15.12 -5.56
N ILE A 238 0.71 13.96 -5.56
CA ILE A 238 0.46 12.90 -4.58
C ILE A 238 0.82 13.40 -3.16
N TRP A 239 1.95 14.08 -2.99
CA TRP A 239 2.33 14.64 -1.69
C TRP A 239 1.41 15.77 -1.22
N GLU A 240 0.87 16.59 -2.13
CA GLU A 240 -0.13 17.62 -1.80
C GLU A 240 -1.44 16.98 -1.30
N THR A 241 -1.86 15.88 -1.93
CA THR A 241 -2.98 15.05 -1.44
C THR A 241 -2.66 14.48 -0.06
N ILE A 242 -1.50 13.84 0.08
CA ILE A 242 -1.08 13.21 1.35
C ILE A 242 -1.02 14.24 2.48
N GLY A 243 -0.38 15.39 2.25
CA GLY A 243 -0.29 16.46 3.24
C GLY A 243 -1.65 17.04 3.64
N SER A 244 -2.64 16.98 2.76
CA SER A 244 -4.01 17.42 3.03
C SER A 244 -4.86 16.36 3.74
N MET A 245 -4.40 15.10 3.79
CA MET A 245 -5.08 14.00 4.47
C MET A 245 -4.32 13.49 5.71
N TYR A 246 -3.07 13.92 5.90
CA TYR A 246 -2.27 13.55 7.06
C TYR A 246 -2.63 14.40 8.28
N ASN A 247 -2.93 13.73 9.38
CA ASN A 247 -3.13 14.35 10.68
C ASN A 247 -1.89 14.13 11.56
N ALA A 248 -1.02 15.14 11.63
CA ALA A 248 0.22 15.07 12.41
C ALA A 248 0.00 14.87 13.92
N ASN A 249 -1.15 15.26 14.47
CA ASN A 249 -1.45 15.01 15.89
C ASN A 249 -1.76 13.54 16.15
N LEU A 250 -2.39 12.85 15.18
CA LEU A 250 -2.70 11.43 15.25
C LEU A 250 -1.57 10.55 14.72
N GLY A 251 -0.61 11.11 13.98
CA GLY A 251 0.36 10.33 13.23
C GLY A 251 -0.32 9.39 12.23
N ASN A 252 -1.38 9.84 11.55
CA ASN A 252 -2.16 8.98 10.65
C ASN A 252 -2.64 9.71 9.41
N MET A 253 -2.74 8.96 8.32
CA MET A 253 -3.48 9.33 7.12
C MET A 253 -4.98 9.11 7.36
N ALA A 254 -5.81 10.14 7.20
CA ALA A 254 -7.26 9.98 7.21
C ALA A 254 -7.70 9.06 6.05
N GLY A 255 -8.81 8.34 6.22
CA GLY A 255 -9.40 7.55 5.12
C GLY A 255 -10.17 8.42 4.11
N PRO A 256 -10.84 7.80 3.11
CA PRO A 256 -10.92 6.36 2.87
C PRO A 256 -9.61 5.77 2.33
N TRP A 257 -9.50 4.45 2.30
CA TRP A 257 -8.34 3.74 1.75
C TRP A 257 -8.78 2.60 0.81
N ASP A 258 -8.34 2.66 -0.45
CA ASP A 258 -8.64 1.61 -1.43
C ASP A 258 -8.02 0.27 -1.05
N ARG A 259 -6.88 0.37 -0.36
CA ARG A 259 -6.16 -0.77 0.15
C ARG A 259 -5.43 -0.41 1.43
N THR A 260 -5.54 -1.24 2.45
CA THR A 260 -4.81 -1.09 3.69
C THR A 260 -4.40 -2.44 4.30
N TYR A 261 -3.33 -2.40 5.09
CA TYR A 261 -2.83 -3.50 5.92
C TYR A 261 -2.82 -3.13 7.41
N GLY A 262 -3.56 -2.09 7.78
CA GLY A 262 -3.75 -1.68 9.15
C GLY A 262 -4.58 -0.41 9.25
N PHE A 263 -5.01 -0.09 10.46
CA PHE A 263 -5.98 1.00 10.68
C PHE A 263 -5.38 2.16 11.50
N ASP A 264 -4.13 2.01 11.94
CA ASP A 264 -3.36 2.98 12.69
C ASP A 264 -1.88 2.86 12.31
N MET A 265 -1.33 3.83 11.58
CA MET A 265 0.07 3.88 11.16
C MET A 265 1.06 3.91 12.34
N ASN A 266 0.60 4.12 13.58
CA ASN A 266 1.42 3.96 14.77
C ASN A 266 1.59 2.50 15.21
N GLN A 267 0.80 1.57 14.66
CA GLN A 267 0.75 0.16 15.04
C GLN A 267 1.00 -0.80 13.86
N TYR A 268 1.05 -0.31 12.62
CA TYR A 268 1.55 -1.07 11.47
C TYR A 268 2.54 -0.27 10.63
N VAL A 269 3.44 -0.96 9.95
CA VAL A 269 4.41 -0.32 9.05
C VAL A 269 3.76 -0.17 7.69
N ALA A 270 3.43 1.05 7.31
CA ALA A 270 3.23 1.38 5.91
C ALA A 270 4.56 1.85 5.30
N ILE A 271 4.77 1.61 4.01
CA ILE A 271 5.93 2.18 3.31
C ILE A 271 5.92 3.72 3.36
N LEU A 272 4.74 4.35 3.43
CA LEU A 272 4.64 5.79 3.66
C LEU A 272 5.18 6.23 5.03
N ASN A 273 5.16 5.40 6.08
CA ASN A 273 5.83 5.73 7.35
C ASN A 273 7.33 5.99 7.12
N VAL A 274 7.96 5.22 6.24
CA VAL A 274 9.39 5.29 5.97
C VAL A 274 9.73 6.57 5.20
N HIS A 275 8.90 6.95 4.23
CA HIS A 275 9.02 8.26 3.56
C HIS A 275 8.77 9.42 4.52
N ILE A 276 7.74 9.37 5.35
CA ILE A 276 7.49 10.42 6.35
C ILE A 276 8.69 10.53 7.31
N TRP A 277 9.27 9.40 7.71
CA TRP A 277 10.49 9.40 8.51
C TRP A 277 11.65 10.11 7.79
N SER A 278 11.93 9.84 6.50
CA SER A 278 12.99 10.58 5.80
C SER A 278 12.77 12.09 5.81
N LEU A 279 11.52 12.52 5.67
CA LEU A 279 11.14 13.94 5.56
C LEU A 279 11.17 14.70 6.90
N VAL A 280 10.55 14.17 7.96
CA VAL A 280 10.34 14.91 9.22
C VAL A 280 11.17 14.37 10.40
N GLY A 281 11.89 13.28 10.19
CA GLY A 281 12.69 12.61 11.22
C GLY A 281 11.86 11.66 12.10
N LYS A 282 12.57 10.78 12.81
CA LYS A 282 11.96 9.65 13.57
C LYS A 282 10.95 10.10 14.61
N ASP A 283 11.25 11.18 15.33
CA ASP A 283 10.45 11.63 16.49
C ASP A 283 9.09 12.19 16.09
N LYS A 284 8.90 12.55 14.82
CA LYS A 284 7.65 13.09 14.27
C LYS A 284 6.93 12.11 13.34
N ALA A 285 7.63 11.06 12.88
CA ALA A 285 7.05 10.07 11.99
C ALA A 285 6.16 9.08 12.75
N PRO A 286 5.14 8.51 12.09
CA PRO A 286 4.26 7.54 12.73
C PRO A 286 4.98 6.21 12.96
N GLY A 287 4.66 5.56 14.08
CA GLY A 287 5.19 4.24 14.45
C GLY A 287 5.83 4.19 15.83
N LEU A 288 6.29 2.99 16.18
CA LEU A 288 7.01 2.72 17.44
C LEU A 288 8.51 2.68 17.20
N ALA A 289 9.29 2.83 18.29
CA ALA A 289 10.74 2.79 18.22
C ALA A 289 11.27 1.46 17.65
N GLU A 290 10.63 0.36 18.06
CA GLU A 290 10.83 -1.01 17.58
C GLU A 290 9.91 -1.32 16.39
N THR A 291 10.15 -0.68 15.25
CA THR A 291 9.32 -0.81 14.03
C THR A 291 9.03 -2.26 13.62
N TRP A 292 9.94 -3.19 13.88
CA TRP A 292 9.78 -4.61 13.57
C TRP A 292 8.75 -5.37 14.42
N SER A 293 8.25 -4.78 15.52
CA SER A 293 7.20 -5.39 16.37
C SER A 293 5.78 -4.96 15.98
N MET A 294 5.64 -4.08 14.99
CA MET A 294 4.37 -3.58 14.50
C MET A 294 3.73 -4.60 13.53
N ALA A 295 2.45 -4.45 13.23
CA ALA A 295 1.82 -5.21 12.15
C ALA A 295 2.43 -4.83 10.79
N HIS A 296 2.40 -5.76 9.85
CA HIS A 296 2.99 -5.61 8.51
C HIS A 296 4.46 -5.13 8.53
N ALA A 297 5.22 -5.55 9.54
CA ALA A 297 6.58 -5.07 9.78
C ALA A 297 7.55 -5.33 8.61
N ASP A 298 7.26 -6.30 7.76
CA ASP A 298 8.04 -6.64 6.57
C ASP A 298 8.17 -5.48 5.57
N ASP A 299 7.21 -4.55 5.54
CA ASP A 299 7.33 -3.32 4.74
C ASP A 299 8.54 -2.46 5.15
N PHE A 300 9.07 -2.62 6.37
CA PHE A 300 10.29 -1.91 6.79
C PHE A 300 11.55 -2.37 6.04
N GLU A 301 11.52 -3.55 5.40
CA GLU A 301 12.61 -4.04 4.56
C GLU A 301 12.83 -3.18 3.31
N TYR A 302 11.85 -2.34 2.96
CA TYR A 302 11.93 -1.36 1.88
C TYR A 302 12.82 -0.14 2.22
N ALA A 303 13.13 0.07 3.51
CA ALA A 303 13.83 1.26 3.98
C ALA A 303 15.18 1.57 3.32
N PRO A 304 16.04 0.58 2.95
CA PRO A 304 17.26 0.86 2.23
C PRO A 304 17.03 1.60 0.90
N LEU A 305 15.99 1.21 0.15
CA LEU A 305 15.66 1.83 -1.13
C LEU A 305 15.26 3.30 -0.96
N ILE A 306 14.42 3.58 0.04
CA ILE A 306 13.98 4.94 0.35
C ILE A 306 15.17 5.78 0.83
N ALA A 307 16.01 5.25 1.73
CA ALA A 307 17.17 5.96 2.24
C ALA A 307 18.18 6.37 1.15
N VAL A 308 18.44 5.49 0.17
CA VAL A 308 19.32 5.80 -0.98
C VAL A 308 18.74 6.93 -1.84
N LEU A 309 17.42 6.93 -2.03
CA LEU A 309 16.75 7.89 -2.92
C LEU A 309 16.34 9.20 -2.22
N ALA A 310 16.25 9.21 -0.89
CA ALA A 310 15.77 10.33 -0.08
C ALA A 310 16.42 11.68 -0.43
N PRO A 311 17.75 11.81 -0.60
CA PRO A 311 18.36 13.10 -0.96
C PRO A 311 17.81 13.73 -2.25
N PHE A 312 17.41 12.90 -3.22
CA PHE A 312 16.75 13.37 -4.45
C PHE A 312 15.25 13.53 -4.23
N HIS A 313 14.60 12.54 -3.63
CA HIS A 313 13.15 12.51 -3.45
C HIS A 313 12.65 13.66 -2.56
N ASP A 314 13.27 13.84 -1.40
CA ASP A 314 12.83 14.81 -0.38
C ASP A 314 12.89 16.24 -0.91
N ALA A 315 13.80 16.54 -1.85
CA ALA A 315 13.90 17.83 -2.53
C ALA A 315 12.72 18.13 -3.47
N LEU A 316 11.91 17.13 -3.83
CA LEU A 316 10.72 17.28 -4.66
C LEU A 316 9.46 17.55 -3.83
N VAL A 317 9.51 17.33 -2.51
CA VAL A 317 8.35 17.50 -1.62
C VAL A 317 8.16 18.99 -1.31
N PRO A 318 6.96 19.56 -1.54
CA PRO A 318 6.70 20.97 -1.25
C PRO A 318 6.89 21.32 0.24
N GLU A 319 7.46 22.49 0.52
CA GLU A 319 7.65 22.98 1.90
C GLU A 319 6.35 23.05 2.70
N GLU A 320 5.22 23.36 2.04
CA GLU A 320 3.90 23.39 2.68
C GLU A 320 3.40 22.00 3.09
N VAL A 321 3.77 20.95 2.35
CA VAL A 321 3.46 19.56 2.71
C VAL A 321 4.26 19.15 3.92
N LEU A 322 5.56 19.47 3.93
CA LEU A 322 6.43 19.25 5.10
C LEU A 322 5.88 19.92 6.35
N ALA A 323 5.45 21.18 6.25
CA ALA A 323 4.87 21.91 7.38
C ALA A 323 3.61 21.22 7.95
N LYS A 324 2.74 20.68 7.07
CA LYS A 324 1.54 19.93 7.48
C LYS A 324 1.87 18.58 8.14
N MET A 325 2.97 17.94 7.74
CA MET A 325 3.45 16.71 8.38
C MET A 325 4.08 16.96 9.75
N GLU A 326 4.78 18.07 9.90
CA GLU A 326 5.39 18.43 11.19
C GLU A 326 4.36 18.92 12.22
N SER A 327 3.29 19.57 11.76
CA SER A 327 2.25 20.13 12.62
C SER A 327 0.91 20.16 11.90
N PHE A 328 -0.15 19.73 12.59
CA PHE A 328 -1.50 19.74 12.03
C PHE A 328 -1.91 21.18 11.66
N PRO A 329 -2.35 21.45 10.40
CA PRO A 329 -2.56 22.81 9.90
C PRO A 329 -3.84 23.48 10.42
N GLY A 330 -4.70 22.75 11.14
CA GLY A 330 -6.01 23.22 11.58
C GLY A 330 -7.15 22.46 10.91
N GLU A 331 -8.37 22.68 11.38
CA GLU A 331 -9.56 21.97 10.89
C GLU A 331 -9.86 22.31 9.42
N HIS A 332 -10.11 21.30 8.59
CA HIS A 332 -10.40 21.48 7.16
C HIS A 332 -11.14 20.28 6.54
N MET A 333 -11.64 20.51 5.32
CA MET A 333 -12.18 19.49 4.43
C MET A 333 -11.18 19.25 3.28
N TYR A 334 -11.15 18.01 2.79
CA TYR A 334 -10.48 17.63 1.56
C TYR A 334 -11.46 16.86 0.67
N GLU A 335 -11.52 17.23 -0.60
CA GLU A 335 -12.41 16.64 -1.59
C GLU A 335 -11.61 16.35 -2.87
N THR A 336 -11.78 15.16 -3.43
CA THR A 336 -11.20 14.75 -4.71
C THR A 336 -12.00 13.61 -5.32
N ALA A 337 -11.53 13.02 -6.42
CA ALA A 337 -12.07 11.78 -6.94
C ALA A 337 -10.97 10.86 -7.48
N ALA A 338 -11.20 9.56 -7.46
CA ALA A 338 -10.34 8.55 -8.06
C ALA A 338 -11.13 7.72 -9.08
N PHE A 339 -10.42 7.07 -10.01
CA PHE A 339 -11.07 6.22 -11.02
C PHE A 339 -10.17 5.06 -11.42
N SER A 340 -10.68 3.84 -11.28
CA SER A 340 -9.96 2.59 -11.50
C SER A 340 -10.69 1.65 -12.47
N PRO A 341 -10.58 1.90 -13.78
CA PRO A 341 -11.13 0.98 -14.78
C PRO A 341 -10.39 -0.37 -14.76
N PRO A 342 -11.07 -1.49 -15.05
CA PRO A 342 -12.46 -1.57 -15.52
C PRO A 342 -13.52 -1.61 -14.41
N HIS A 343 -13.12 -1.58 -13.14
CA HIS A 343 -14.00 -1.87 -12.00
C HIS A 343 -14.98 -0.73 -11.68
N ASP A 344 -14.51 0.51 -11.77
CA ASP A 344 -15.33 1.68 -11.50
C ASP A 344 -16.27 1.98 -12.69
N ALA A 345 -17.59 1.97 -12.45
CA ALA A 345 -18.57 2.42 -13.44
C ALA A 345 -18.60 3.95 -13.56
N VAL A 346 -18.29 4.64 -12.46
CA VAL A 346 -18.15 6.10 -12.34
C VAL A 346 -16.97 6.44 -11.43
N PRO A 347 -16.38 7.65 -11.53
CA PRO A 347 -15.37 8.10 -10.57
C PRO A 347 -15.88 8.03 -9.14
N ARG A 348 -15.04 7.53 -8.25
CA ARG A 348 -15.31 7.48 -6.81
C ARG A 348 -15.02 8.86 -6.23
N ASN A 349 -16.05 9.53 -5.70
CA ASN A 349 -15.87 10.84 -5.07
C ASN A 349 -15.47 10.64 -3.62
N ILE A 350 -14.39 11.30 -3.22
CA ILE A 350 -13.79 11.18 -1.90
C ILE A 350 -14.02 12.47 -1.14
N THR A 351 -14.39 12.35 0.13
CA THR A 351 -14.49 13.48 1.05
C THR A 351 -13.94 13.10 2.41
N SER A 352 -13.06 13.94 2.95
CA SER A 352 -12.50 13.79 4.28
C SER A 352 -12.57 15.09 5.07
N TRP A 353 -13.07 15.00 6.30
CA TRP A 353 -13.00 16.05 7.30
C TRP A 353 -11.91 15.72 8.31
N LEU A 354 -11.06 16.70 8.60
CA LEU A 354 -9.99 16.57 9.57
C LEU A 354 -10.10 17.66 10.61
N SER A 355 -10.12 17.27 11.89
CA SER A 355 -9.94 18.15 13.05
C SER A 355 -8.70 17.72 13.82
N ALA A 356 -8.32 18.48 14.85
CA ALA A 356 -7.09 18.20 15.62
C ALA A 356 -7.05 16.79 16.24
N ASN A 357 -8.21 16.24 16.64
CA ASN A 357 -8.31 15.00 17.41
C ASN A 357 -9.25 13.97 16.79
N LEU A 358 -9.84 14.26 15.62
CA LEU A 358 -10.84 13.41 14.96
C LEU A 358 -10.76 13.62 13.45
N THR A 359 -10.66 12.53 12.70
CA THR A 359 -10.79 12.51 11.24
C THR A 359 -11.97 11.62 10.83
N ILE A 360 -12.68 12.02 9.78
CA ILE A 360 -13.75 11.25 9.15
C ILE A 360 -13.48 11.32 7.65
N GLY A 361 -13.41 10.20 6.96
CA GLY A 361 -13.30 10.21 5.50
C GLY A 361 -14.01 9.02 4.89
N ALA A 362 -14.65 9.25 3.75
CA ALA A 362 -15.36 8.22 3.01
C ALA A 362 -15.36 8.50 1.51
N GLU A 363 -15.67 7.48 0.73
CA GLU A 363 -15.88 7.58 -0.71
C GLU A 363 -17.27 7.10 -1.13
N SER A 364 -17.87 7.78 -2.10
CA SER A 364 -19.01 7.25 -2.86
C SER A 364 -18.50 6.46 -4.04
N TYR A 365 -19.10 5.31 -4.32
CA TYR A 365 -18.65 4.43 -5.40
C TYR A 365 -19.84 3.69 -6.06
N ASP A 366 -19.65 3.29 -7.32
CA ASP A 366 -20.49 2.36 -8.05
C ASP A 366 -19.54 1.47 -8.88
N GLU A 367 -19.40 0.22 -8.43
CA GLU A 367 -18.42 -0.74 -8.91
C GLU A 367 -19.09 -2.00 -9.48
N ASP A 368 -18.31 -2.81 -10.18
CA ASP A 368 -18.75 -4.09 -10.74
C ASP A 368 -18.68 -5.27 -9.76
N THR A 369 -18.11 -5.05 -8.57
CA THR A 369 -17.87 -6.08 -7.57
C THR A 369 -17.67 -5.48 -6.18
N VAL A 370 -17.63 -6.32 -5.15
CA VAL A 370 -17.44 -5.90 -3.75
C VAL A 370 -15.96 -5.95 -3.39
N GLY A 371 -15.47 -4.96 -2.65
CA GLY A 371 -14.09 -4.92 -2.15
C GLY A 371 -13.16 -3.99 -2.93
N GLY A 372 -13.72 -2.98 -3.59
CA GLY A 372 -12.95 -2.04 -4.39
C GLY A 372 -12.40 -2.67 -5.68
N PRO A 373 -11.60 -1.91 -6.44
CA PRO A 373 -10.87 -2.42 -7.59
C PRO A 373 -9.94 -3.61 -7.30
N ARG A 374 -9.56 -3.81 -6.02
CA ARG A 374 -8.76 -4.95 -5.58
C ARG A 374 -9.57 -6.24 -5.40
N GLN A 375 -10.90 -6.14 -5.29
CA GLN A 375 -11.82 -7.25 -5.04
C GLN A 375 -11.49 -7.97 -3.72
N ASP A 376 -11.10 -7.21 -2.70
CA ASP A 376 -10.73 -7.73 -1.38
C ASP A 376 -11.29 -6.83 -0.27
N THR A 377 -12.40 -7.26 0.33
CA THR A 377 -13.07 -6.54 1.42
C THR A 377 -12.27 -6.47 2.71
N LEU A 378 -11.20 -7.25 2.85
CA LEU A 378 -10.33 -7.18 4.02
C LEU A 378 -9.33 -6.03 3.91
N GLN A 379 -9.03 -5.57 2.70
CA GLN A 379 -8.08 -4.48 2.46
C GLN A 379 -8.77 -3.18 2.07
N TRP A 380 -9.99 -3.23 1.53
CA TRP A 380 -10.73 -2.05 1.13
C TRP A 380 -11.49 -1.42 2.30
N SER A 381 -11.26 -0.13 2.53
CA SER A 381 -11.80 0.65 3.67
C SER A 381 -12.46 1.94 3.17
N PRO A 382 -13.69 1.86 2.63
CA PRO A 382 -14.33 2.98 1.93
C PRO A 382 -14.94 4.05 2.87
N ALA A 383 -14.97 3.80 4.18
CA ALA A 383 -15.29 4.82 5.18
C ALA A 383 -14.52 4.57 6.48
N VAL A 384 -13.91 5.61 7.02
CA VAL A 384 -12.98 5.54 8.15
C VAL A 384 -13.18 6.73 9.07
N VAL A 385 -13.17 6.45 10.38
CA VAL A 385 -13.08 7.45 11.44
C VAL A 385 -11.89 7.12 12.31
N GLN A 386 -11.04 8.10 12.61
CA GLN A 386 -9.94 7.95 13.57
C GLN A 386 -9.98 9.06 14.62
N TRP A 387 -9.61 8.77 15.87
CA TRP A 387 -9.59 9.77 16.93
C TRP A 387 -8.46 9.60 17.93
N ALA A 388 -8.05 10.70 18.56
CA ALA A 388 -7.09 10.70 19.64
C ALA A 388 -7.71 10.12 20.93
N ARG A 389 -6.96 9.29 21.64
CA ARG A 389 -7.33 8.78 22.97
C ARG A 389 -6.42 9.37 24.05
N LYS A 390 -6.92 9.33 25.29
CA LYS A 390 -6.24 9.91 26.45
C LYS A 390 -4.87 9.28 26.75
N ASP A 391 -4.69 8.02 26.40
CA ASP A 391 -3.42 7.29 26.57
C ASP A 391 -2.40 7.58 25.45
N GLY A 392 -2.77 8.41 24.47
CA GLY A 392 -1.95 8.73 23.30
C GLY A 392 -2.12 7.76 22.14
N SER A 393 -2.92 6.70 22.27
CA SER A 393 -3.25 5.81 21.16
C SER A 393 -4.28 6.43 20.21
N VAL A 394 -4.40 5.85 19.01
CA VAL A 394 -5.43 6.24 18.03
C VAL A 394 -6.52 5.17 18.01
N GLY A 395 -7.76 5.59 18.18
CA GLY A 395 -8.92 4.74 17.92
C GLY A 395 -9.31 4.79 16.45
N TYR A 396 -9.90 3.71 15.95
CA TYR A 396 -10.50 3.63 14.62
C TYR A 396 -11.90 3.00 14.62
N ILE A 397 -12.75 3.45 13.68
CA ILE A 397 -13.98 2.81 13.19
C ILE A 397 -13.84 2.72 11.67
N VAL A 398 -13.89 1.53 11.10
CA VAL A 398 -13.74 1.30 9.66
C VAL A 398 -14.95 0.54 9.14
N LEU A 399 -15.56 1.01 8.06
CA LEU A 399 -16.64 0.27 7.38
C LEU A 399 -16.06 -0.94 6.65
N HIS A 400 -16.62 -2.12 6.92
CA HIS A 400 -16.43 -3.29 6.08
C HIS A 400 -17.43 -3.20 4.91
N GLY A 401 -16.93 -2.94 3.71
CA GLY A 401 -17.78 -2.79 2.52
C GLY A 401 -18.45 -4.12 2.14
N THR A 402 -19.77 -4.14 2.09
CA THR A 402 -20.58 -5.32 1.76
C THR A 402 -21.44 -5.14 0.50
N GLU A 403 -21.40 -3.97 -0.12
CA GLU A 403 -22.26 -3.59 -1.24
C GLU A 403 -21.42 -2.97 -2.35
N GLU A 404 -21.85 -3.14 -3.59
CA GLU A 404 -21.17 -2.68 -4.83
C GLU A 404 -21.42 -1.20 -5.15
N ALA A 405 -22.34 -0.54 -4.43
CA ALA A 405 -22.58 0.89 -4.57
C ALA A 405 -22.91 1.54 -3.22
N MET A 406 -22.30 2.69 -2.98
CA MET A 406 -22.50 3.50 -1.77
C MET A 406 -22.48 4.98 -2.11
N ASP A 407 -23.47 5.72 -1.60
CA ASP A 407 -23.47 7.18 -1.56
C ASP A 407 -23.10 7.64 -0.15
N VAL A 408 -22.26 8.67 -0.05
CA VAL A 408 -21.75 9.18 1.23
C VAL A 408 -21.95 10.68 1.37
N GLU A 409 -22.10 11.13 2.61
CA GLU A 409 -22.01 12.54 2.99
C GLU A 409 -21.10 12.64 4.22
N VAL A 410 -20.03 13.43 4.11
CA VAL A 410 -19.09 13.70 5.20
C VAL A 410 -19.18 15.16 5.58
N GLY A 411 -19.34 15.43 6.86
CA GLY A 411 -19.36 16.78 7.42
C GLY A 411 -18.64 16.85 8.76
N LEU A 412 -18.68 18.03 9.38
CA LEU A 412 -18.05 18.28 10.67
C LEU A 412 -18.69 17.38 11.74
N GLY A 413 -17.95 16.36 12.18
CA GLY A 413 -18.44 15.37 13.13
C GLY A 413 -19.63 14.56 12.60
N HIS A 414 -19.76 14.41 11.29
CA HIS A 414 -20.89 13.70 10.67
C HIS A 414 -20.44 12.79 9.54
N LEU A 415 -20.98 11.57 9.54
CA LEU A 415 -20.82 10.58 8.46
C LEU A 415 -22.18 9.96 8.15
N SER A 416 -22.62 10.08 6.91
CA SER A 416 -23.82 9.43 6.40
C SER A 416 -23.42 8.47 5.28
N LEU A 417 -23.91 7.23 5.35
CA LEU A 417 -23.66 6.17 4.39
C LEU A 417 -24.98 5.60 3.91
N SER A 418 -25.15 5.43 2.60
CA SER A 418 -26.35 4.79 2.05
C SER A 418 -26.03 3.86 0.88
N TYR A 419 -26.77 2.77 0.77
CA TYR A 419 -26.57 1.78 -0.30
C TYR A 419 -27.68 1.91 -1.34
N PRO A 420 -27.47 2.64 -2.46
CA PRO A 420 -28.50 2.87 -3.47
C PRO A 420 -29.00 1.58 -4.16
N ARG A 421 -28.17 0.51 -4.19
CA ARG A 421 -28.54 -0.83 -4.68
C ARG A 421 -29.01 -1.77 -3.56
N GLY A 422 -28.91 -1.34 -2.31
CA GLY A 422 -29.21 -2.14 -1.14
C GLY A 422 -30.71 -2.35 -0.91
N ASN A 423 -31.04 -3.27 -0.02
CA ASN A 423 -32.41 -3.61 0.36
C ASN A 423 -32.48 -4.05 1.83
N SER A 424 -33.57 -4.70 2.27
CA SER A 424 -33.74 -5.16 3.64
C SER A 424 -32.76 -6.27 4.08
N SER A 425 -31.95 -6.81 3.17
CA SER A 425 -30.83 -7.72 3.50
C SER A 425 -29.49 -7.03 3.67
N SER A 426 -29.38 -5.74 3.32
CA SER A 426 -28.16 -4.96 3.49
C SER A 426 -27.81 -4.79 4.97
N ILE A 427 -26.51 -4.65 5.26
CA ILE A 427 -25.99 -4.47 6.61
C ILE A 427 -24.87 -3.44 6.62
N PHE A 428 -24.72 -2.72 7.73
CA PHE A 428 -23.57 -1.84 7.96
C PHE A 428 -22.69 -2.44 9.05
N THR A 429 -21.51 -2.93 8.65
CA THR A 429 -20.57 -3.59 9.55
C THR A 429 -19.37 -2.69 9.78
N PHE A 430 -19.08 -2.39 11.04
CA PHE A 430 -17.94 -1.57 11.43
C PHE A 430 -16.91 -2.39 12.22
N LEU A 431 -15.65 -2.29 11.82
CA LEU A 431 -14.49 -2.71 12.60
C LEU A 431 -14.17 -1.60 13.58
N VAL A 432 -14.35 -1.85 14.87
CA VAL A 432 -14.12 -0.88 15.94
C VAL A 432 -12.94 -1.31 16.78
N SER A 433 -11.92 -0.45 16.86
CA SER A 433 -10.74 -0.67 17.69
C SER A 433 -11.07 -1.04 19.14
N SER A 434 -10.32 -1.97 19.71
CA SER A 434 -10.37 -2.26 21.14
C SER A 434 -10.05 -1.02 21.98
N ASN A 435 -10.70 -0.90 23.14
CA ASN A 435 -10.43 0.19 24.07
C ASN A 435 -9.04 0.03 24.75
N PRO A 436 -8.42 1.15 25.18
CA PRO A 436 -7.17 1.13 25.92
C PRO A 436 -7.17 0.26 27.18
N ILE A 437 -5.97 -0.14 27.61
CA ILE A 437 -5.79 -0.84 28.88
C ILE A 437 -6.28 0.06 30.03
N GLY A 438 -7.22 -0.47 30.83
CA GLY A 438 -7.80 0.24 31.97
C GLY A 438 -9.16 0.88 31.68
N SER A 439 -9.55 0.98 30.41
CA SER A 439 -10.91 1.35 29.99
C SER A 439 -11.83 0.11 29.96
N ASN A 440 -13.12 0.35 29.70
CA ASN A 440 -14.09 -0.74 29.56
C ASN A 440 -13.67 -1.67 28.41
N ARG A 441 -13.51 -2.97 28.69
CA ARG A 441 -13.03 -3.93 27.67
C ARG A 441 -14.14 -4.40 26.75
N ASP A 442 -15.33 -4.58 27.31
CA ASP A 442 -16.46 -5.15 26.57
C ASP A 442 -17.24 -4.03 25.88
N ILE A 443 -17.35 -4.13 24.55
CA ILE A 443 -18.15 -3.22 23.74
C ILE A 443 -19.45 -3.94 23.38
N VAL A 444 -20.59 -3.36 23.73
CA VAL A 444 -21.92 -3.81 23.27
C VAL A 444 -22.60 -2.79 22.34
N GLY A 445 -21.89 -1.70 22.02
CA GLY A 445 -22.28 -0.65 21.08
C GLY A 445 -21.37 0.56 21.22
N PHE A 446 -21.53 1.58 20.36
CA PHE A 446 -20.62 2.73 20.34
C PHE A 446 -20.56 3.52 21.65
N HIS A 447 -21.60 3.49 22.49
CA HIS A 447 -21.59 4.13 23.81
C HIS A 447 -20.56 3.54 24.80
N ASN A 448 -19.94 2.39 24.48
CA ASN A 448 -18.84 1.82 25.25
C ASN A 448 -17.45 2.12 24.65
N VAL A 449 -17.38 2.78 23.50
CA VAL A 449 -16.11 3.12 22.84
C VAL A 449 -15.43 4.25 23.60
N ASP A 450 -14.16 4.08 23.93
CA ASP A 450 -13.39 5.06 24.69
C ASP A 450 -13.04 6.28 23.84
N GLY A 451 -13.26 7.48 24.40
CA GLY A 451 -12.85 8.75 23.79
C GLY A 451 -13.76 9.29 22.70
N LEU A 452 -14.88 8.62 22.41
CA LEU A 452 -15.79 9.00 21.34
C LEU A 452 -17.25 8.99 21.83
N ASP A 453 -18.00 10.03 21.46
CA ASP A 453 -19.47 10.06 21.58
C ASP A 453 -20.06 9.90 20.18
N VAL A 454 -20.86 8.86 19.97
CA VAL A 454 -21.46 8.52 18.68
C VAL A 454 -22.97 8.35 18.83
N VAL A 455 -23.72 9.16 18.09
CA VAL A 455 -25.16 9.01 17.93
C VAL A 455 -25.44 8.38 16.58
N VAL A 456 -26.20 7.29 16.58
CA VAL A 456 -26.60 6.56 15.37
C VAL A 456 -28.06 6.85 15.05
N ASP A 457 -28.33 7.14 13.78
CA ASP A 457 -29.66 7.32 13.19
C ASP A 457 -29.71 6.67 11.80
N GLY A 458 -30.82 6.79 11.08
CA GLY A 458 -31.00 6.29 9.72
C GLY A 458 -32.14 5.28 9.61
N THR A 459 -32.00 4.33 8.68
CA THR A 459 -33.04 3.33 8.39
C THR A 459 -32.71 1.94 8.97
N VAL A 460 -31.59 1.80 9.67
CA VAL A 460 -31.16 0.59 10.39
C VAL A 460 -31.88 0.41 11.73
N ASP A 461 -31.90 -0.83 12.25
CA ASP A 461 -32.30 -1.09 13.63
C ASP A 461 -31.30 -0.44 14.61
N ALA A 462 -31.80 0.19 15.67
CA ALA A 462 -30.97 0.97 16.59
C ALA A 462 -29.97 0.13 17.43
N VAL A 463 -30.24 -1.17 17.58
CA VAL A 463 -29.41 -2.08 18.41
C VAL A 463 -28.53 -2.93 17.49
N PRO A 464 -27.20 -2.77 17.54
CA PRO A 464 -26.30 -3.56 16.71
C PRO A 464 -26.13 -4.98 17.26
N ALA A 465 -25.81 -5.91 16.37
CA ALA A 465 -25.14 -7.15 16.74
C ALA A 465 -23.66 -6.85 16.97
N VAL A 466 -23.09 -7.41 18.04
CA VAL A 466 -21.68 -7.17 18.39
C VAL A 466 -20.94 -8.49 18.57
N GLY A 467 -19.76 -8.58 17.96
CA GLY A 467 -18.84 -9.70 18.06
C GLY A 467 -17.41 -9.20 18.27
N PHE A 468 -16.55 -10.03 18.85
CA PHE A 468 -15.13 -9.72 18.99
C PHE A 468 -14.32 -10.58 18.02
N CYS A 469 -13.44 -9.97 17.25
CA CYS A 469 -12.52 -10.65 16.35
C CYS A 469 -11.12 -10.64 16.99
N GLY A 470 -10.81 -11.72 17.71
CA GLY A 470 -9.67 -11.77 18.63
C GLY A 470 -8.57 -12.75 18.21
N LEU A 471 -7.36 -12.49 18.68
CA LEU A 471 -6.19 -13.38 18.53
C LEU A 471 -6.40 -14.70 19.27
N VAL A 472 -7.17 -14.68 20.36
CA VAL A 472 -7.47 -15.85 21.19
C VAL A 472 -8.99 -16.02 21.31
N GLY A 473 -9.60 -16.50 20.24
CA GLY A 473 -11.04 -16.73 20.16
C GLY A 473 -11.83 -15.49 19.78
N GLY A 474 -13.15 -15.53 20.01
CA GLY A 474 -14.09 -14.55 19.47
C GLY A 474 -14.98 -15.16 18.40
N THR A 475 -15.77 -14.32 17.74
CA THR A 475 -16.74 -14.73 16.70
C THR A 475 -16.16 -14.71 15.29
N CYS A 476 -14.93 -14.20 15.14
CA CYS A 476 -14.25 -13.94 13.88
C CYS A 476 -12.73 -13.82 14.11
N SER A 477 -11.96 -13.81 13.02
CA SER A 477 -10.50 -13.65 13.06
C SER A 477 -10.08 -12.19 12.95
N PRO A 478 -8.93 -11.80 13.54
CA PRO A 478 -8.28 -10.52 13.29
C PRO A 478 -8.04 -10.27 11.79
N ILE A 479 -8.02 -8.99 11.40
CA ILE A 479 -7.70 -8.56 10.04
C ILE A 479 -6.39 -7.78 10.10
N HIS A 480 -5.43 -8.15 9.27
CA HIS A 480 -4.07 -7.58 9.22
C HIS A 480 -3.33 -7.53 10.57
N GLY A 481 -3.64 -8.47 11.47
CA GLY A 481 -3.05 -8.50 12.81
C GLY A 481 -3.71 -7.55 13.83
N PHE A 482 -4.80 -6.89 13.47
CA PHE A 482 -5.58 -6.04 14.36
C PHE A 482 -6.78 -6.78 14.95
N GLU A 483 -6.88 -6.82 16.27
CA GLU A 483 -8.11 -7.21 16.96
C GLU A 483 -9.12 -6.07 16.91
N PHE A 484 -10.40 -6.40 16.76
CA PHE A 484 -11.46 -5.40 16.72
C PHE A 484 -12.79 -5.97 17.19
N TRP A 485 -13.67 -5.08 17.61
CA TRP A 485 -15.08 -5.35 17.81
C TRP A 485 -15.81 -5.14 16.49
N ASN A 486 -16.45 -6.18 16.00
CA ASN A 486 -17.38 -6.11 14.89
C ASN A 486 -18.72 -5.59 15.42
N VAL A 487 -19.13 -4.40 14.97
CA VAL A 487 -20.43 -3.78 15.30
C VAL A 487 -21.27 -3.73 14.02
N THR A 488 -22.29 -4.59 13.94
CA THR A 488 -23.13 -4.75 12.75
C THR A 488 -24.54 -4.22 13.00
N TYR A 489 -24.97 -3.26 12.19
CA TYR A 489 -26.33 -2.76 12.11
C TYR A 489 -27.07 -3.45 10.96
N VAL A 490 -28.29 -3.91 11.22
CA VAL A 490 -29.13 -4.61 10.24
C VAL A 490 -30.35 -3.78 9.87
N MET A 491 -30.93 -4.07 8.71
CA MET A 491 -32.16 -3.43 8.26
C MET A 491 -33.40 -4.10 8.88
N PRO A 492 -34.45 -3.33 9.24
CA PRO A 492 -35.73 -3.91 9.63
C PRO A 492 -36.34 -4.73 8.48
N SER A 493 -36.96 -5.87 8.79
CA SER A 493 -37.37 -6.87 7.78
C SER A 493 -38.34 -6.38 6.69
N ASN A 494 -39.00 -5.23 6.86
CA ASN A 494 -40.02 -4.69 5.96
C ASN A 494 -39.71 -3.28 5.43
N VAL A 495 -38.46 -2.81 5.52
CA VAL A 495 -38.08 -1.49 5.01
C VAL A 495 -38.08 -1.45 3.47
N THR A 496 -38.70 -0.42 2.89
CA THR A 496 -38.68 -0.13 1.44
C THR A 496 -37.89 1.14 1.10
N SER A 497 -37.44 1.89 2.09
CA SER A 497 -36.50 3.00 1.92
C SER A 497 -35.09 2.49 1.68
N THR A 498 -34.25 3.29 1.02
CA THR A 498 -32.82 3.01 0.84
C THR A 498 -32.15 2.72 2.18
N PRO A 499 -31.36 1.64 2.30
CA PRO A 499 -30.53 1.38 3.47
C PRO A 499 -29.59 2.56 3.74
N LYS A 500 -29.61 3.07 4.96
CA LYS A 500 -28.88 4.27 5.37
C LYS A 500 -28.52 4.19 6.85
N ILE A 501 -27.30 4.59 7.19
CA ILE A 501 -26.86 4.86 8.55
C ILE A 501 -26.23 6.25 8.64
N ASP A 502 -26.63 7.01 9.65
CA ASP A 502 -26.13 8.33 9.97
C ASP A 502 -25.40 8.29 11.31
N LEU A 503 -24.16 8.78 11.35
CA LEU A 503 -23.33 8.87 12.54
C LEU A 503 -23.06 10.34 12.84
N SER A 504 -23.44 10.81 14.03
CA SER A 504 -22.94 12.08 14.60
C SER A 504 -21.86 11.75 15.63
N ILE A 505 -20.65 12.22 15.39
CA ILE A 505 -19.43 11.78 16.06
C ILE A 505 -18.74 12.99 16.70
N LYS A 506 -18.37 12.86 17.98
CA LYS A 506 -17.59 13.87 18.70
C LYS A 506 -16.45 13.21 19.47
N SER A 507 -15.24 13.74 19.31
CA SER A 507 -14.14 13.45 20.23
C SER A 507 -14.48 14.02 21.61
N ILE A 508 -14.20 13.25 22.66
CA ILE A 508 -14.39 13.68 24.06
C ILE A 508 -13.14 14.43 24.58
N PHE A 509 -12.03 14.38 23.84
CA PHE A 509 -10.75 14.99 24.17
C PHE A 509 -10.36 16.10 23.20
#